data_AF-A0A2E6VRJ2-F1
#
_entry.id   AF-A0A2E6VRJ2-F1
#
_cell.length_a   1.000
_cell.length_b   1.000
_cell.length_c   1.000
_cell.angle_alpha   90.00
_cell.angle_beta   90.00
_cell.angle_gamma   90.00
#
_symmetry.space_group_name_H-M   'P 1'
#
loop_
_entity.id
_entity.type
_entity.pdbx_description
1 polymer ?
#
loop_
_entity_poly.entity_id
_entity_poly.type
_entity_poly.pdbx_seq_one_letter_code
_entity_poly.pdbx_strand_id
1 'polypeptide(L)'
;MAASTHFGTAINKGVDMIFPPKANTNRVSQTAALGVLLLAFAACGEEKLVSIPQPDPELPMVPESDWEPDTPAPPPPPPPPPPPEEEEEEWCIVEESAFDIEEFSSLEDAFALAGVHDAIILDFEQPNLQTDETWRIKSVDVLAMVPDSMFNMFPDSYELVVEIYPGTSPNNATPYTKTQTLVLGDLEWETVTLNNPATAYERTQRRAWWTFDFGEDIPLTNAAYASYTIGVKWLSRSLPTVGYSNYNRACSSNWTNSGSGFRNNGDNHSAAEDMQCSWPMMRVQLEKRTYSEEICDE
;
A
#
# COMPACT_ATOMS: atom_id res chain seq x y z
N MET A 1 -53.01 -37.49 -8.41
CA MET A 1 -52.16 -36.50 -9.11
C MET A 1 -52.12 -35.26 -8.23
N ALA A 2 -50.95 -34.77 -7.87
CA ALA A 2 -50.77 -33.55 -7.11
C ALA A 2 -49.58 -32.79 -7.71
N ALA A 3 -49.76 -31.49 -7.94
CA ALA A 3 -48.71 -30.60 -8.38
C ALA A 3 -48.74 -29.39 -7.44
N SER A 4 -47.73 -29.29 -6.58
CA SER A 4 -47.47 -28.09 -5.78
C SER A 4 -46.40 -27.28 -6.51
N THR A 5 -46.68 -26.00 -6.73
CA THR A 5 -45.70 -25.03 -7.22
C THR A 5 -45.70 -23.84 -6.28
N HIS A 6 -44.71 -23.79 -5.40
CA HIS A 6 -44.32 -22.56 -4.71
C HIS A 6 -43.29 -21.83 -5.57
N PHE A 7 -43.60 -20.60 -5.98
CA PHE A 7 -42.58 -19.63 -6.40
C PHE A 7 -42.46 -18.60 -5.28
N GLY A 8 -41.36 -18.67 -4.52
CA GLY A 8 -41.00 -17.65 -3.54
C GLY A 8 -40.35 -16.46 -4.24
N THR A 9 -41.02 -15.31 -4.27
CA THR A 9 -40.43 -14.09 -4.80
C THR A 9 -39.43 -13.52 -3.80
N ALA A 10 -38.12 -13.64 -4.10
CA ALA A 10 -37.09 -13.00 -3.32
C ALA A 10 -37.21 -11.47 -3.42
N ILE A 11 -37.51 -10.80 -2.31
CA ILE A 11 -37.56 -9.33 -2.24
C ILE A 11 -36.13 -8.82 -2.08
N ASN A 12 -35.45 -8.61 -3.20
CA ASN A 12 -34.11 -8.04 -3.21
C ASN A 12 -34.19 -6.54 -2.82
N LYS A 13 -33.80 -6.21 -1.58
CA LYS A 13 -33.77 -4.83 -1.09
C LYS A 13 -32.49 -4.15 -1.58
N GLY A 14 -32.55 -3.57 -2.77
CA GLY A 14 -31.57 -2.56 -3.17
C GLY A 14 -31.57 -1.42 -2.15
N VAL A 15 -30.39 -1.09 -1.62
CA VAL A 15 -30.19 0.14 -0.85
C VAL A 15 -29.89 1.24 -1.86
N ASP A 16 -30.78 2.24 -1.96
CA ASP A 16 -30.55 3.40 -2.82
C ASP A 16 -29.33 4.19 -2.32
N MET A 17 -28.18 4.03 -2.99
CA MET A 17 -27.01 4.89 -2.75
C MET A 17 -27.34 6.31 -3.21
N ILE A 18 -27.55 7.20 -2.24
CA ILE A 18 -27.87 8.62 -2.49
C ILE A 18 -26.61 9.35 -2.95
N PHE A 19 -26.35 9.33 -4.26
CA PHE A 19 -25.31 10.15 -4.87
C PHE A 19 -25.55 11.64 -4.55
N PRO A 20 -24.57 12.37 -3.99
CA PRO A 20 -24.70 13.81 -3.78
C PRO A 20 -24.81 14.55 -5.13
N PRO A 21 -25.50 15.71 -5.16
CA PRO A 21 -25.72 16.46 -6.40
C PRO A 21 -24.38 16.97 -6.97
N LYS A 22 -24.19 16.78 -8.29
CA LYS A 22 -22.97 17.21 -8.99
C LYS A 22 -22.72 18.71 -8.79
N ALA A 23 -21.57 19.05 -8.21
CA ALA A 23 -21.15 20.43 -8.00
C ALA A 23 -20.97 21.14 -9.36
N ASN A 24 -21.66 22.27 -9.54
CA ASN A 24 -21.69 22.97 -10.83
C ASN A 24 -20.61 24.07 -10.87
N THR A 25 -19.39 23.67 -11.25
CA THR A 25 -18.19 24.52 -11.18
C THR A 25 -18.19 25.63 -12.24
N ASN A 26 -18.59 26.83 -11.83
CA ASN A 26 -18.46 28.06 -12.63
C ASN A 26 -16.97 28.36 -12.88
N ARG A 27 -16.54 28.30 -14.15
CA ARG A 27 -15.14 28.55 -14.55
C ARG A 27 -14.78 30.03 -14.36
N VAL A 28 -13.90 30.32 -13.40
CA VAL A 28 -13.15 31.58 -13.34
C VAL A 28 -11.79 31.36 -13.98
N SER A 29 -11.51 32.04 -15.08
CA SER A 29 -10.19 32.01 -15.71
C SER A 29 -9.24 32.95 -14.95
N GLN A 30 -8.14 32.42 -14.41
CA GLN A 30 -7.06 33.22 -13.84
C GLN A 30 -5.75 32.98 -14.60
N THR A 31 -5.07 34.07 -14.96
CA THR A 31 -3.82 34.03 -15.72
C THR A 31 -2.63 33.94 -14.77
N ALA A 32 -2.04 32.76 -14.62
CA ALA A 32 -0.85 32.58 -13.79
C ALA A 32 0.38 33.29 -14.39
N ALA A 33 1.17 33.96 -13.55
CA ALA A 33 2.43 34.59 -13.93
C ALA A 33 3.62 33.72 -13.48
N LEU A 34 4.50 33.33 -14.43
CA LEU A 34 5.70 32.55 -14.12
C LEU A 34 6.74 33.42 -13.39
N GLY A 35 7.00 33.10 -12.11
CA GLY A 35 8.19 33.54 -11.39
C GLY A 35 9.30 32.50 -11.54
N VAL A 36 10.46 32.89 -12.09
CA VAL A 36 11.62 31.99 -12.22
C VAL A 36 12.35 31.88 -10.89
N LEU A 37 12.38 30.68 -10.31
CA LEU A 37 13.15 30.38 -9.10
C LEU A 37 14.49 29.71 -9.47
N LEU A 38 15.60 30.37 -9.13
CA LEU A 38 16.96 29.85 -9.33
C LEU A 38 17.48 29.22 -8.03
N LEU A 39 17.64 27.90 -8.03
CA LEU A 39 18.26 27.15 -6.94
C LEU A 39 19.71 26.78 -7.30
N ALA A 40 20.65 27.16 -6.43
CA ALA A 40 22.06 26.79 -6.55
C ALA A 40 22.39 25.66 -5.56
N PHE A 41 22.84 24.52 -6.08
CA PHE A 41 23.30 23.41 -5.25
C PHE A 41 24.78 23.59 -4.88
N ALA A 42 25.06 23.67 -3.58
CA ALA A 42 26.42 23.56 -3.06
C ALA A 42 26.70 22.09 -2.72
N ALA A 43 27.70 21.50 -3.38
CA ALA A 43 28.13 20.13 -3.09
C ALA A 43 29.26 20.11 -2.05
N CYS A 44 29.07 19.34 -0.99
CA CYS A 44 30.15 18.84 -0.13
C CYS A 44 30.08 17.31 -0.15
N GLY A 45 31.18 16.66 -0.52
CA GLY A 45 31.32 15.20 -0.44
C GLY A 45 31.85 14.77 0.91
N GLU A 46 31.49 13.57 1.34
CA GLU A 46 31.98 12.93 2.57
C GLU A 46 32.65 11.59 2.22
N GLU A 47 33.93 11.45 2.55
CA GLU A 47 34.74 10.30 2.14
C GLU A 47 34.46 9.08 3.03
N LYS A 48 33.60 8.17 2.56
CA LYS A 48 33.27 6.94 3.27
C LYS A 48 34.42 5.92 3.20
N LEU A 49 35.28 5.94 4.23
CA LEU A 49 36.35 4.95 4.40
C LEU A 49 35.80 3.51 4.45
N VAL A 50 36.27 2.66 3.54
CA VAL A 50 35.94 1.24 3.49
C VAL A 50 36.83 0.49 4.48
N SER A 51 36.24 -0.11 5.51
CA SER A 51 36.94 -1.02 6.42
C SER A 51 37.09 -2.40 5.75
N ILE A 52 38.30 -2.93 5.72
CA ILE A 52 38.60 -4.27 5.20
C ILE A 52 38.59 -5.25 6.38
N PRO A 53 37.80 -6.35 6.33
CA PRO A 53 37.79 -7.33 7.41
C PRO A 53 39.14 -8.05 7.52
N GLN A 54 39.61 -8.26 8.76
CA GLN A 54 40.73 -9.15 9.02
C GLN A 54 40.34 -10.62 8.80
N PRO A 55 41.27 -11.49 8.36
CA PRO A 55 41.05 -12.93 8.36
C PRO A 55 40.97 -13.47 9.81
N ASP A 56 40.16 -14.50 10.00
CA ASP A 56 40.02 -15.19 11.30
C ASP A 56 41.33 -15.88 11.73
N PRO A 57 41.59 -15.99 13.05
CA PRO A 57 42.72 -16.73 13.58
C PRO A 57 42.53 -18.24 13.42
N GLU A 58 43.59 -18.95 13.02
CA GLU A 58 43.59 -20.40 12.85
C GLU A 58 43.25 -21.13 14.16
N LEU A 59 42.32 -22.09 14.10
CA LEU A 59 41.94 -22.91 15.25
C LEU A 59 43.07 -23.90 15.61
N PRO A 60 43.37 -24.10 16.91
CA PRO A 60 44.41 -25.03 17.33
C PRO A 60 44.02 -26.49 17.01
N MET A 61 44.98 -27.25 16.48
CA MET A 61 44.80 -28.69 16.23
C MET A 61 44.57 -29.45 17.55
N VAL A 62 43.52 -30.26 17.58
CA VAL A 62 43.21 -31.17 18.69
C VAL A 62 44.16 -32.38 18.64
N PRO A 63 44.81 -32.77 19.74
CA PRO A 63 45.66 -33.96 19.77
C PRO A 63 44.82 -35.24 19.64
N GLU A 64 45.36 -36.26 18.97
CA GLU A 64 44.74 -37.58 18.84
C GLU A 64 44.60 -38.25 20.21
N SER A 65 43.41 -38.78 20.51
CA SER A 65 43.14 -39.51 21.76
C SER A 65 43.53 -40.98 21.63
N ASP A 66 44.08 -41.54 22.70
CA ASP A 66 44.33 -42.98 22.81
C ASP A 66 43.02 -43.80 22.63
N TRP A 67 43.14 -44.94 21.95
CA TRP A 67 42.04 -45.89 21.74
C TRP A 67 41.94 -46.90 22.90
N GLU A 68 40.80 -46.90 23.59
CA GLU A 68 40.40 -48.02 24.45
C GLU A 68 39.67 -49.11 23.63
N PRO A 69 39.79 -50.41 23.97
CA PRO A 69 39.19 -51.49 23.21
C PRO A 69 37.67 -51.60 23.42
N ASP A 70 36.92 -51.74 22.32
CA ASP A 70 35.45 -51.80 22.32
C ASP A 70 34.86 -52.82 23.32
N THR A 71 34.08 -52.32 24.28
CA THR A 71 33.02 -53.14 24.88
C THR A 71 31.87 -53.24 23.87
N PRO A 72 31.27 -54.44 23.68
CA PRO A 72 30.17 -54.60 22.74
C PRO A 72 28.99 -53.72 23.17
N ALA A 73 28.63 -52.76 22.32
CA ALA A 73 27.59 -51.79 22.61
C ALA A 73 26.27 -52.49 23.01
N PRO A 74 25.52 -51.95 24.00
CA PRO A 74 24.18 -52.45 24.30
C PRO A 74 23.30 -52.35 23.05
N PRO A 75 22.30 -53.24 22.89
CA PRO A 75 21.35 -53.12 21.79
C PRO A 75 20.73 -51.72 21.82
N PRO A 76 20.54 -51.06 20.65
CA PRO A 76 19.97 -49.73 20.61
C PRO A 76 18.62 -49.73 21.31
N PRO A 77 18.27 -48.65 22.04
CA PRO A 77 16.94 -48.52 22.61
C PRO A 77 15.90 -48.66 21.49
N PRO A 78 14.69 -49.19 21.79
CA PRO A 78 13.61 -49.14 20.82
C PRO A 78 13.43 -47.69 20.35
N PRO A 79 13.18 -47.45 19.05
CA PRO A 79 12.93 -46.10 18.58
C PRO A 79 11.79 -45.49 19.43
N PRO A 80 11.86 -44.18 19.76
CA PRO A 80 10.73 -43.53 20.41
C PRO A 80 9.47 -43.76 19.55
N PRO A 81 8.27 -43.82 20.16
CA PRO A 81 7.05 -43.78 19.36
C PRO A 81 7.11 -42.55 18.45
N PRO A 82 6.54 -42.62 17.24
CA PRO A 82 6.38 -41.41 16.42
C PRO A 82 5.67 -40.34 17.27
N PRO A 83 5.97 -39.04 17.05
CA PRO A 83 5.12 -37.99 17.56
C PRO A 83 3.66 -38.28 17.18
N PRO A 84 2.66 -37.84 17.98
CA PRO A 84 1.32 -37.73 17.43
C PRO A 84 1.41 -36.89 16.16
N GLU A 85 0.69 -37.29 15.11
CA GLU A 85 0.51 -36.45 13.93
C GLU A 85 -0.21 -35.18 14.44
N GLU A 86 0.47 -34.04 14.33
CA GLU A 86 -0.12 -32.75 14.69
C GLU A 86 -1.18 -32.45 13.62
N GLU A 87 -2.45 -32.40 14.03
CA GLU A 87 -3.57 -32.09 13.13
C GLU A 87 -3.36 -30.68 12.59
N GLU A 88 -3.03 -30.55 11.29
CA GLU A 88 -2.63 -29.29 10.67
C GLU A 88 -3.83 -28.30 10.70
N GLU A 89 -3.73 -27.25 11.51
CA GLU A 89 -4.76 -26.19 11.62
C GLU A 89 -4.93 -25.47 10.27
N GLU A 90 -5.94 -25.84 9.49
CA GLU A 90 -6.21 -25.27 8.17
C GLU A 90 -6.91 -23.90 8.28
N TRP A 91 -6.30 -22.88 7.68
CA TRP A 91 -6.82 -21.52 7.66
C TRP A 91 -7.38 -21.18 6.28
N CYS A 92 -8.69 -20.95 6.19
CA CYS A 92 -9.31 -20.53 4.93
C CYS A 92 -8.97 -19.06 4.66
N ILE A 93 -8.22 -18.81 3.58
CA ILE A 93 -7.78 -17.48 3.16
C ILE A 93 -8.71 -16.98 2.04
N VAL A 94 -9.30 -15.80 2.25
CA VAL A 94 -10.15 -15.12 1.27
C VAL A 94 -9.56 -13.73 0.99
N GLU A 95 -9.37 -13.41 -0.29
CA GLU A 95 -8.79 -12.13 -0.72
C GLU A 95 -9.87 -11.23 -1.30
N GLU A 96 -10.04 -10.03 -0.72
CA GLU A 96 -11.11 -9.09 -1.03
C GLU A 96 -10.52 -7.74 -1.46
N SER A 97 -10.89 -7.22 -2.63
CA SER A 97 -10.61 -5.82 -2.98
C SER A 97 -11.60 -4.92 -2.22
N ALA A 98 -11.12 -4.24 -1.17
CA ALA A 98 -11.98 -3.42 -0.31
C ALA A 98 -11.97 -1.93 -0.67
N PHE A 99 -11.05 -1.49 -1.53
CA PHE A 99 -11.05 -0.15 -2.10
C PHE A 99 -10.41 -0.16 -3.49
N ASP A 100 -11.18 0.16 -4.53
CA ASP A 100 -10.65 0.56 -5.84
C ASP A 100 -11.12 1.98 -6.16
N ILE A 101 -10.17 2.90 -6.31
CA ILE A 101 -10.48 4.29 -6.60
C ILE A 101 -11.04 4.52 -8.02
N GLU A 102 -10.84 3.58 -8.97
CA GLU A 102 -11.41 3.70 -10.33
C GLU A 102 -12.92 3.41 -10.39
N GLU A 103 -13.51 2.73 -9.39
CA GLU A 103 -14.96 2.57 -9.31
C GLU A 103 -15.66 3.91 -8.97
N PHE A 104 -15.02 4.71 -8.10
CA PHE A 104 -15.65 5.88 -7.48
C PHE A 104 -15.10 7.23 -7.96
N SER A 105 -13.99 7.25 -8.71
CA SER A 105 -13.29 8.47 -9.10
C SER A 105 -12.66 8.39 -10.49
N SER A 106 -12.54 9.52 -11.17
CA SER A 106 -11.81 9.63 -12.43
C SER A 106 -10.40 10.17 -12.20
N LEU A 107 -9.41 9.59 -12.89
CA LEU A 107 -8.08 10.18 -13.01
C LEU A 107 -8.17 11.58 -13.62
N GLU A 108 -7.85 12.61 -12.84
CA GLU A 108 -7.96 14.01 -13.26
C GLU A 108 -6.60 14.63 -13.58
N ASP A 109 -5.59 14.33 -12.76
CA ASP A 109 -4.28 14.98 -12.80
C ASP A 109 -3.13 13.99 -12.53
N ALA A 110 -1.90 14.43 -12.76
CA ALA A 110 -0.70 13.66 -12.46
C ALA A 110 0.31 14.56 -11.75
N PHE A 111 0.61 14.26 -10.48
CA PHE A 111 1.33 15.15 -9.58
C PHE A 111 2.34 14.39 -8.70
N ALA A 112 3.40 15.08 -8.28
CA ALA A 112 4.35 14.66 -7.25
C ALA A 112 5.17 15.85 -6.77
N LEU A 113 5.46 15.90 -5.48
CA LEU A 113 6.42 16.81 -4.88
C LEU A 113 7.38 16.02 -3.98
N ALA A 114 8.68 16.26 -4.16
CA ALA A 114 9.72 15.56 -3.41
C ALA A 114 9.57 15.85 -1.90
N GLY A 115 9.49 14.81 -1.07
CA GLY A 115 9.36 14.95 0.39
C GLY A 115 7.99 15.42 0.88
N VAL A 116 6.99 15.58 0.00
CA VAL A 116 5.59 15.63 0.42
C VAL A 116 5.11 14.19 0.63
N HIS A 117 4.39 13.96 1.73
CA HIS A 117 3.58 12.76 1.91
C HIS A 117 2.11 13.18 1.84
N ASP A 118 1.29 12.45 1.09
CA ASP A 118 -0.17 12.61 1.06
C ASP A 118 -0.81 11.29 1.46
N ALA A 119 -1.82 11.34 2.34
CA ALA A 119 -2.43 10.17 2.95
C ALA A 119 -3.94 10.29 3.07
N ILE A 120 -4.64 9.15 2.99
CA ILE A 120 -6.11 9.07 3.02
C ILE A 120 -6.56 8.14 4.15
N ILE A 121 -7.56 8.57 4.91
CA ILE A 121 -8.30 7.70 5.84
C ILE A 121 -9.23 6.82 5.00
N LEU A 122 -9.03 5.52 5.09
CA LEU A 122 -9.92 4.49 4.59
C LEU A 122 -10.61 3.82 5.77
N ASP A 123 -11.94 3.77 5.69
CA ASP A 123 -12.82 3.13 6.65
C ASP A 123 -13.31 1.85 5.98
N PHE A 124 -13.02 0.70 6.59
CA PHE A 124 -13.34 -0.61 6.05
C PHE A 124 -14.62 -1.10 6.71
N GLU A 125 -15.70 -1.20 5.92
CA GLU A 125 -16.98 -1.75 6.39
C GLU A 125 -16.92 -3.27 6.51
N GLN A 126 -16.16 -3.75 7.51
CA GLN A 126 -16.20 -5.12 8.04
C GLN A 126 -16.98 -5.13 9.39
N PRO A 127 -18.30 -4.82 9.41
CA PRO A 127 -19.02 -4.47 10.63
C PRO A 127 -19.26 -5.62 11.60
N ASN A 128 -19.08 -6.88 11.16
CA ASN A 128 -19.30 -8.08 11.97
C ASN A 128 -18.32 -9.19 11.56
N LEU A 129 -17.02 -9.01 11.83
CA LEU A 129 -16.08 -10.12 11.80
C LEU A 129 -16.50 -11.14 12.88
N GLN A 130 -16.48 -12.42 12.52
CA GLN A 130 -16.76 -13.51 13.46
C GLN A 130 -15.57 -13.71 14.42
N THR A 131 -15.77 -14.44 15.51
CA THR A 131 -14.75 -14.60 16.58
C THR A 131 -13.50 -15.37 16.16
N ASP A 132 -13.65 -16.12 15.08
CA ASP A 132 -12.76 -17.02 14.34
C ASP A 132 -12.18 -16.35 13.08
N GLU A 133 -12.62 -15.12 12.77
CA GLU A 133 -12.16 -14.34 11.62
C GLU A 133 -11.09 -13.31 12.02
N THR A 134 -10.11 -13.15 11.14
CA THR A 134 -9.08 -12.12 11.21
C THR A 134 -8.88 -11.49 9.83
N TRP A 135 -8.30 -10.30 9.79
CA TRP A 135 -7.91 -9.68 8.53
C TRP A 135 -6.70 -8.76 8.66
N ARG A 136 -6.17 -8.36 7.52
CA ARG A 136 -5.15 -7.32 7.34
C ARG A 136 -5.28 -6.66 5.97
N ILE A 137 -4.66 -5.50 5.80
CA ILE A 137 -4.30 -5.02 4.46
C ILE A 137 -3.19 -5.93 3.94
N LYS A 138 -3.44 -6.61 2.82
CA LYS A 138 -2.46 -7.48 2.14
C LYS A 138 -1.54 -6.65 1.27
N SER A 139 -2.11 -5.78 0.43
CA SER A 139 -1.33 -4.98 -0.50
C SER A 139 -2.01 -3.63 -0.82
N VAL A 140 -1.20 -2.70 -1.30
CA VAL A 140 -1.64 -1.41 -1.84
C VAL A 140 -1.08 -1.25 -3.24
N ASP A 141 -1.95 -1.14 -4.24
CA ASP A 141 -1.55 -0.78 -5.60
C ASP A 141 -1.55 0.75 -5.71
N VAL A 142 -0.47 1.37 -6.17
CA VAL A 142 -0.40 2.82 -6.42
C VAL A 142 -0.31 3.06 -7.93
N LEU A 143 -1.07 4.03 -8.45
CA LEU A 143 -1.05 4.39 -9.87
C LEU A 143 0.17 5.26 -10.19
N ALA A 144 1.28 4.64 -10.57
CA ALA A 144 2.47 5.33 -11.05
C ALA A 144 2.22 5.99 -12.41
N MET A 145 2.73 7.21 -12.62
CA MET A 145 2.53 7.98 -13.83
C MET A 145 3.81 8.70 -14.31
N VAL A 146 4.00 8.75 -15.63
CA VAL A 146 5.17 9.36 -16.28
C VAL A 146 4.73 10.07 -17.57
N PRO A 147 5.16 11.31 -17.86
CA PRO A 147 4.87 11.97 -19.13
C PRO A 147 5.31 11.12 -20.33
N ASP A 148 4.44 10.93 -21.33
CA ASP A 148 4.72 10.03 -22.47
C ASP A 148 5.97 10.46 -23.24
N SER A 149 6.19 11.77 -23.38
CA SER A 149 7.40 12.34 -24.00
C SER A 149 8.70 12.05 -23.23
N MET A 150 8.62 11.72 -21.93
CA MET A 150 9.77 11.47 -21.06
C MET A 150 10.00 9.98 -20.75
N PHE A 151 9.05 9.10 -21.07
CA PHE A 151 9.03 7.71 -20.59
C PHE A 151 10.34 6.94 -20.84
N ASN A 152 10.82 6.94 -22.09
CA ASN A 152 12.06 6.23 -22.47
C ASN A 152 13.36 6.91 -21.99
N MET A 153 13.26 8.06 -21.30
CA MET A 153 14.38 8.78 -20.68
C MET A 153 14.36 8.68 -19.15
N PHE A 154 13.40 7.96 -18.59
CA PHE A 154 13.11 7.95 -17.17
C PHE A 154 13.93 6.86 -16.45
N PRO A 155 14.88 7.19 -15.55
CA PRO A 155 15.80 6.18 -15.00
C PRO A 155 15.18 5.32 -13.90
N ASP A 156 15.58 4.04 -13.85
CA ASP A 156 15.18 3.06 -12.83
C ASP A 156 15.86 3.33 -11.47
N SER A 157 15.49 4.44 -10.81
CA SER A 157 16.18 4.94 -9.61
C SER A 157 15.31 5.75 -8.65
N TYR A 158 13.98 5.66 -8.76
CA TYR A 158 13.05 6.48 -7.98
C TYR A 158 12.37 5.68 -6.90
N GLU A 159 12.41 6.18 -5.67
CA GLU A 159 11.88 5.46 -4.51
C GLU A 159 10.54 6.04 -4.08
N LEU A 160 9.52 5.18 -4.12
CA LEU A 160 8.20 5.42 -3.57
C LEU A 160 8.07 4.66 -2.25
N VAL A 161 7.47 5.31 -1.27
CA VAL A 161 7.14 4.72 0.03
C VAL A 161 5.64 4.71 0.21
N VAL A 162 5.10 3.57 0.62
CA VAL A 162 3.75 3.43 1.15
C VAL A 162 3.84 3.25 2.67
N GLU A 163 3.06 4.04 3.41
CA GLU A 163 3.03 4.09 4.87
C GLU A 163 1.59 3.80 5.35
N ILE A 164 1.37 2.65 6.00
CA ILE A 164 0.05 2.25 6.53
C ILE A 164 0.02 2.50 8.04
N TYR A 165 -0.78 3.47 8.48
CA TYR A 165 -0.96 3.81 9.89
C TYR A 165 -2.26 3.18 10.42
N PRO A 166 -2.23 2.45 11.55
CA PRO A 166 -3.46 2.01 12.21
C PRO A 166 -4.25 3.21 12.77
N GLY A 167 -5.55 3.26 12.48
CA GLY A 167 -6.43 4.35 12.88
C GLY A 167 -6.43 5.55 11.93
N THR A 168 -7.08 6.64 12.35
CA THR A 168 -7.44 7.80 11.52
C THR A 168 -6.47 8.99 11.60
N SER A 169 -5.34 8.86 12.31
CA SER A 169 -4.37 9.94 12.53
C SER A 169 -2.94 9.44 12.40
N PRO A 170 -2.19 9.82 11.33
CA PRO A 170 -0.81 9.39 11.11
C PRO A 170 0.18 10.06 12.06
N ASN A 171 -0.24 11.08 12.82
CA ASN A 171 0.58 11.70 13.87
C ASN A 171 0.63 10.88 15.18
N ASN A 172 -0.28 9.91 15.35
CA ASN A 172 -0.49 9.21 16.63
C ASN A 172 -0.02 7.74 16.61
N ALA A 173 0.49 7.24 15.49
CA ALA A 173 0.84 5.84 15.29
C ALA A 173 2.15 5.68 14.51
N THR A 174 2.87 4.59 14.76
CA THR A 174 3.97 4.15 13.89
C THR A 174 3.39 3.45 12.66
N PRO A 175 3.81 3.80 11.43
CA PRO A 175 3.34 3.11 10.23
C PRO A 175 4.03 1.75 10.04
N TYR A 176 3.33 0.85 9.34
CA TYR A 176 3.96 -0.20 8.54
C TYR A 176 4.45 0.45 7.25
N THR A 177 5.72 0.22 6.86
CA THR A 177 6.36 0.98 5.77
C THR A 177 6.98 0.04 4.75
N LYS A 178 6.61 0.21 3.47
CA LYS A 178 7.27 -0.41 2.32
C LYS A 178 7.87 0.65 1.42
N THR A 179 9.16 0.53 1.16
CA THR A 179 9.86 1.30 0.12
C THR A 179 10.13 0.38 -1.06
N GLN A 180 9.86 0.84 -2.28
CA GLN A 180 10.32 0.16 -3.51
C GLN A 180 10.96 1.17 -4.47
N THR A 181 11.92 0.69 -5.26
CA THR A 181 12.50 1.44 -6.37
C THR A 181 11.74 1.13 -7.65
N LEU A 182 11.30 2.16 -8.38
CA LEU A 182 10.63 1.97 -9.66
C LEU A 182 11.64 1.44 -10.69
N VAL A 183 11.26 0.33 -11.33
CA VAL A 183 11.89 -0.21 -12.54
C VAL A 183 10.82 -0.19 -13.64
N LEU A 184 11.05 0.55 -14.72
CA LEU A 184 10.06 0.70 -15.80
C LEU A 184 9.72 -0.64 -16.47
N GLY A 185 10.70 -1.53 -16.58
CA GLY A 185 10.56 -2.84 -17.24
C GLY A 185 9.70 -3.86 -16.48
N ASP A 186 9.44 -3.61 -15.19
CA ASP A 186 8.77 -4.57 -14.29
C ASP A 186 7.26 -4.31 -14.16
N LEU A 187 6.74 -3.22 -14.76
CA LEU A 187 5.32 -2.84 -14.72
C LEU A 187 4.67 -2.82 -16.11
N GLU A 188 3.36 -3.08 -16.19
CA GLU A 188 2.58 -2.96 -17.43
C GLU A 188 2.05 -1.53 -17.63
N TRP A 189 2.60 -0.82 -18.63
CA TRP A 189 2.31 0.59 -18.88
C TRP A 189 1.33 0.83 -20.04
N GLU A 190 0.19 1.45 -19.76
CA GLU A 190 -0.74 1.94 -20.79
C GLU A 190 -0.61 3.46 -21.03
N THR A 191 -1.02 3.92 -22.22
CA THR A 191 -1.04 5.35 -22.56
C THR A 191 -2.41 5.93 -22.29
N VAL A 192 -2.48 6.93 -21.39
CA VAL A 192 -3.69 7.67 -21.03
C VAL A 192 -3.59 9.13 -21.48
N THR A 193 -4.74 9.80 -21.65
CA THR A 193 -4.80 11.25 -21.87
C THR A 193 -5.65 11.90 -20.78
N LEU A 194 -5.05 12.78 -19.99
CA LEU A 194 -5.72 13.51 -18.92
C LEU A 194 -6.71 14.53 -19.51
N ASN A 195 -7.97 14.44 -19.09
CA ASN A 195 -9.06 15.23 -19.66
C ASN A 195 -8.98 16.72 -19.28
N ASN A 196 -8.64 17.04 -18.02
CA ASN A 196 -8.49 18.42 -17.55
C ASN A 196 -7.52 18.51 -16.33
N PRO A 197 -6.23 18.20 -16.51
CA PRO A 197 -5.25 18.34 -15.43
C PRO A 197 -5.08 19.80 -15.02
N ALA A 198 -4.83 20.05 -13.74
CA ALA A 198 -4.50 21.36 -13.19
C ALA A 198 -2.98 21.58 -13.07
N THR A 199 -2.20 20.49 -12.91
CA THR A 199 -0.77 20.51 -12.60
C THR A 199 0.10 19.67 -13.53
N ALA A 200 -0.44 18.66 -14.21
CA ALA A 200 0.36 17.76 -15.04
C ALA A 200 1.16 18.49 -16.13
N TYR A 201 2.47 18.19 -16.16
CA TYR A 201 3.43 18.71 -17.14
C TYR A 201 3.05 18.39 -18.60
N GLU A 202 2.43 17.23 -18.82
CA GLU A 202 1.96 16.75 -20.12
C GLU A 202 0.55 16.17 -19.99
N ARG A 203 -0.30 16.35 -21.01
CA ARG A 203 -1.64 15.72 -21.04
C ARG A 203 -1.61 14.24 -21.38
N THR A 204 -0.67 13.81 -22.23
CA THR A 204 -0.42 12.40 -22.51
C THR A 204 0.52 11.84 -21.45
N GLN A 205 0.16 10.71 -20.88
CA GLN A 205 0.89 10.08 -19.79
C GLN A 205 0.95 8.57 -20.01
N ARG A 206 2.01 7.94 -19.54
CA ARG A 206 2.05 6.51 -19.23
C ARG A 206 1.54 6.32 -17.82
N ARG A 207 0.68 5.33 -17.61
CA ARG A 207 0.27 4.90 -16.26
C ARG A 207 0.42 3.40 -16.09
N ALA A 208 0.78 2.97 -14.89
CA ALA A 208 0.86 1.57 -14.49
C ALA A 208 0.47 1.43 -13.01
N TRP A 209 -0.11 0.29 -12.65
CA TRP A 209 -0.34 -0.06 -11.25
C TRP A 209 0.93 -0.69 -10.67
N TRP A 210 1.33 -0.21 -9.49
CA TRP A 210 2.54 -0.65 -8.79
C TRP A 210 2.18 -1.19 -7.41
N THR A 211 2.30 -2.50 -7.23
CA THR A 211 1.86 -3.23 -6.03
C THR A 211 2.89 -3.19 -4.91
N PHE A 212 2.46 -2.76 -3.72
CA PHE A 212 3.21 -2.82 -2.48
C PHE A 212 2.62 -3.91 -1.61
N ASP A 213 3.28 -5.06 -1.54
CA ASP A 213 2.89 -6.18 -0.68
C ASP A 213 3.31 -5.93 0.78
N PHE A 214 2.36 -6.11 1.70
CA PHE A 214 2.44 -5.95 3.15
C PHE A 214 2.03 -7.23 3.89
N GLY A 215 1.78 -8.34 3.19
CA GLY A 215 1.19 -9.55 3.76
C GLY A 215 1.93 -10.06 5.00
N GLU A 216 3.25 -10.17 4.96
CA GLU A 216 4.02 -10.65 6.12
C GLU A 216 4.30 -9.56 7.19
N ASP A 217 4.13 -8.29 6.84
CA ASP A 217 4.50 -7.14 7.68
C ASP A 217 3.37 -6.67 8.59
N ILE A 218 2.11 -6.79 8.13
CA ILE A 218 0.93 -6.43 8.91
C ILE A 218 0.39 -7.69 9.61
N PRO A 219 0.36 -7.72 10.95
CA PRO A 219 -0.20 -8.84 11.68
C PRO A 219 -1.70 -8.94 11.43
N LEU A 220 -2.20 -10.17 11.33
CA LEU A 220 -3.64 -10.45 11.32
C LEU A 220 -4.28 -9.91 12.60
N THR A 221 -5.38 -9.18 12.49
CA THR A 221 -6.16 -8.69 13.64
C THR A 221 -7.62 -9.10 13.53
N ASN A 222 -8.27 -9.36 14.67
CA ASN A 222 -9.68 -9.74 14.73
C ASN A 222 -10.64 -8.53 14.85
N ALA A 223 -10.20 -7.40 15.42
CA ALA A 223 -11.10 -6.26 15.66
C ALA A 223 -10.42 -4.87 15.83
N ALA A 224 -9.10 -4.74 15.68
CA ALA A 224 -8.38 -3.63 16.29
C ALA A 224 -8.67 -2.24 15.68
N TYR A 225 -8.84 -2.15 14.35
CA TYR A 225 -8.98 -0.88 13.63
C TYR A 225 -9.99 -0.99 12.48
N ALA A 226 -11.16 -0.35 12.62
CA ALA A 226 -12.12 -0.22 11.51
C ALA A 226 -11.67 0.78 10.43
N SER A 227 -10.66 1.61 10.73
CA SER A 227 -10.09 2.60 9.81
C SER A 227 -8.57 2.54 9.85
N TYR A 228 -7.93 2.68 8.69
CA TYR A 228 -6.48 2.91 8.57
C TYR A 228 -6.25 4.20 7.80
N THR A 229 -5.11 4.84 8.02
CA THR A 229 -4.64 5.95 7.18
C THR A 229 -3.52 5.41 6.29
N ILE A 230 -3.67 5.50 4.96
CA ILE A 230 -2.67 5.02 4.01
C ILE A 230 -2.02 6.22 3.32
N GLY A 231 -0.71 6.37 3.49
CA GLY A 231 0.13 7.43 2.95
C GLY A 231 1.02 6.99 1.82
N VAL A 232 1.29 7.91 0.90
CA VAL A 232 2.20 7.75 -0.24
C VAL A 232 3.21 8.89 -0.23
N LYS A 233 4.51 8.58 -0.41
CA LYS A 233 5.62 9.54 -0.31
C LYS A 233 6.72 9.26 -1.35
N TRP A 234 7.13 10.31 -2.06
CA TRP A 234 8.34 10.28 -2.89
C TRP A 234 9.59 10.67 -2.08
N LEU A 235 10.60 9.78 -2.01
CA LEU A 235 11.89 10.10 -1.37
C LEU A 235 12.75 10.99 -2.27
N SER A 236 12.80 10.65 -3.56
CA SER A 236 13.85 11.10 -4.48
C SER A 236 13.27 11.82 -5.71
N ARG A 237 13.10 13.14 -5.59
CA ARG A 237 12.63 14.09 -6.63
C ARG A 237 11.09 14.09 -6.84
N SER A 238 10.62 14.92 -7.76
CA SER A 238 9.20 15.26 -8.01
C SER A 238 8.62 14.61 -9.29
N LEU A 239 9.29 13.56 -9.77
CA LEU A 239 8.80 12.62 -10.78
C LEU A 239 9.32 11.23 -10.34
N PRO A 240 8.67 10.09 -10.63
CA PRO A 240 7.38 9.94 -11.31
C PRO A 240 6.29 10.73 -10.62
N THR A 241 5.23 11.03 -11.35
CA THR A 241 3.98 11.43 -10.73
C THR A 241 3.29 10.17 -10.19
N VAL A 242 2.39 10.33 -9.22
CA VAL A 242 1.28 9.38 -9.11
C VAL A 242 0.07 10.01 -9.79
N GLY A 243 -0.87 9.19 -10.24
CA GLY A 243 -2.18 9.69 -10.65
C GLY A 243 -2.89 10.31 -9.46
N TYR A 244 -3.54 11.45 -9.66
CA TYR A 244 -4.37 12.10 -8.65
C TYR A 244 -5.81 12.18 -9.13
N SER A 245 -6.74 12.04 -8.18
CA SER A 245 -8.16 12.29 -8.43
C SER A 245 -8.75 13.18 -7.33
N ASN A 246 -9.64 14.08 -7.73
CA ASN A 246 -10.43 14.89 -6.81
C ASN A 246 -11.63 14.09 -6.31
N TYR A 247 -11.36 12.91 -5.72
CA TYR A 247 -12.41 12.00 -5.27
C TYR A 247 -13.26 12.68 -4.19
N ASN A 248 -14.58 12.58 -4.33
CA ASN A 248 -15.59 13.31 -3.59
C ASN A 248 -15.77 12.90 -2.10
N ARG A 249 -14.69 12.43 -1.45
CA ARG A 249 -14.57 12.37 0.02
C ARG A 249 -14.34 13.78 0.58
N ALA A 250 -14.78 14.03 1.80
CA ALA A 250 -14.54 15.31 2.47
C ALA A 250 -13.04 15.50 2.74
N CYS A 251 -12.53 16.73 2.65
CA CYS A 251 -11.10 17.00 2.83
C CYS A 251 -10.60 16.79 4.27
N SER A 252 -11.53 16.60 5.22
CA SER A 252 -11.29 16.06 6.56
C SER A 252 -10.84 14.59 6.58
N SER A 253 -10.99 13.85 5.49
CA SER A 253 -10.59 12.45 5.36
C SER A 253 -9.17 12.25 4.83
N ASN A 254 -8.47 13.31 4.39
CA ASN A 254 -7.07 13.21 3.97
C ASN A 254 -6.13 13.90 4.98
N TRP A 255 -4.84 13.62 4.86
CA TRP A 255 -3.75 14.31 5.54
C TRP A 255 -2.59 14.61 4.58
N THR A 256 -1.96 15.78 4.69
CA THR A 256 -0.73 16.13 3.97
C THR A 256 0.40 16.47 4.94
N ASN A 257 1.62 15.98 4.68
CA ASN A 257 2.85 16.32 5.40
C ASN A 257 3.87 16.96 4.44
N SER A 258 4.06 18.28 4.58
CA SER A 258 5.03 19.08 3.84
C SER A 258 6.38 19.24 4.56
N GLY A 259 6.77 18.25 5.38
CA GLY A 259 7.98 18.28 6.20
C GLY A 259 7.82 18.98 7.55
N SER A 260 6.59 19.21 8.02
CA SER A 260 6.31 19.79 9.34
C SER A 260 5.39 18.94 10.23
N GLY A 261 5.23 17.65 9.88
CA GLY A 261 4.21 16.76 10.43
C GLY A 261 2.94 16.76 9.57
N PHE A 262 2.10 15.73 9.73
CA PHE A 262 0.85 15.64 8.98
C PHE A 262 -0.16 16.66 9.51
N ARG A 263 -0.86 17.31 8.58
CA ARG A 263 -1.99 18.19 8.86
C ARG A 263 -3.24 17.59 8.23
N ASN A 264 -4.37 17.72 8.88
CA ASN A 264 -5.65 17.31 8.30
C ASN A 264 -6.13 18.43 7.37
N ASN A 265 -6.50 18.09 6.14
CA ASN A 265 -6.75 19.11 5.11
C ASN A 265 -8.15 19.75 5.25
N GLY A 266 -9.03 19.19 6.08
CA GLY A 266 -10.32 19.79 6.44
C GLY A 266 -10.23 20.88 7.52
N ASP A 267 -9.19 20.87 8.36
CA ASP A 267 -9.05 21.81 9.50
C ASP A 267 -8.75 23.26 9.08
N ASN A 268 -8.21 23.48 7.87
CA ASN A 268 -7.73 24.79 7.40
C ASN A 268 -8.19 25.13 5.96
N HIS A 269 -9.46 24.92 5.63
CA HIS A 269 -9.99 25.33 4.33
C HIS A 269 -10.08 26.85 4.15
N SER A 270 -9.02 27.45 3.60
CA SER A 270 -9.13 28.68 2.81
C SER A 270 -9.37 28.34 1.33
N ALA A 271 -10.14 29.17 0.60
CA ALA A 271 -10.48 28.94 -0.81
C ALA A 271 -9.29 29.18 -1.80
N ALA A 272 -8.06 29.13 -1.30
CA ALA A 272 -6.83 29.05 -2.09
C ALA A 272 -6.20 27.64 -2.00
N GLU A 273 -6.78 26.75 -1.19
CA GLU A 273 -6.22 25.46 -0.81
C GLU A 273 -7.05 24.27 -1.32
N ASP A 274 -8.01 24.49 -2.22
CA ASP A 274 -8.85 23.46 -2.86
C ASP A 274 -8.03 22.31 -3.51
N MET A 275 -6.78 22.56 -3.88
CA MET A 275 -5.85 21.54 -4.42
C MET A 275 -5.36 20.54 -3.35
N GLN A 276 -5.53 20.86 -2.06
CA GLN A 276 -5.32 19.95 -0.93
C GLN A 276 -6.44 18.90 -0.79
N CYS A 277 -7.39 18.84 -1.73
CA CYS A 277 -8.47 17.86 -1.80
C CYS A 277 -8.26 16.78 -2.90
N SER A 278 -7.07 16.69 -3.49
CA SER A 278 -6.71 15.65 -4.46
C SER A 278 -6.03 14.45 -3.75
N TRP A 279 -6.52 13.21 -3.94
CA TRP A 279 -5.86 12.00 -3.41
C TRP A 279 -4.98 11.32 -4.46
N PRO A 280 -3.82 10.74 -4.05
CA PRO A 280 -3.09 9.80 -4.88
C PRO A 280 -3.98 8.58 -5.17
N MET A 281 -4.01 8.14 -6.42
CA MET A 281 -4.82 7.00 -6.85
C MET A 281 -4.21 5.69 -6.39
N MET A 282 -4.95 4.96 -5.57
CA MET A 282 -4.56 3.68 -5.01
C MET A 282 -5.72 2.67 -5.02
N ARG A 283 -5.37 1.38 -5.03
CA ARG A 283 -6.27 0.28 -4.64
C ARG A 283 -5.73 -0.40 -3.38
N VAL A 284 -6.61 -1.01 -2.60
CA VAL A 284 -6.25 -1.71 -1.36
C VAL A 284 -6.91 -3.07 -1.31
N GLN A 285 -6.07 -4.10 -1.26
CA GLN A 285 -6.48 -5.49 -1.18
C GLN A 285 -6.40 -5.92 0.29
N LEU A 286 -7.46 -6.53 0.80
CA LEU A 286 -7.49 -7.13 2.12
C LEU A 286 -7.33 -8.65 2.00
N GLU A 287 -6.64 -9.22 2.98
CA GLU A 287 -6.64 -10.66 3.22
C GLU A 287 -7.45 -10.89 4.48
N LYS A 288 -8.56 -11.62 4.33
CA LYS A 288 -9.36 -12.17 5.41
C LYS A 288 -8.94 -13.63 5.62
N ARG A 289 -8.82 -14.07 6.87
CA ARG A 289 -8.64 -15.47 7.23
C ARG A 289 -9.68 -15.92 8.23
N THR A 290 -10.27 -17.07 7.99
CA THR A 290 -11.21 -17.74 8.88
C THR A 290 -10.57 -19.03 9.37
N TYR A 291 -10.56 -19.25 10.69
CA TYR A 291 -10.17 -20.54 11.27
C TYR A 291 -11.30 -21.55 11.07
N SER A 292 -11.01 -22.75 10.55
CA SER A 292 -12.03 -23.77 10.29
C SER A 292 -11.57 -25.17 10.74
N GLU A 293 -12.48 -25.94 11.33
CA GLU A 293 -12.31 -27.38 11.56
C GLU A 293 -12.80 -28.22 10.36
N GLU A 294 -13.47 -27.59 9.39
CA GLU A 294 -13.91 -28.20 8.12
C GLU A 294 -13.06 -27.66 6.95
N ILE A 295 -12.67 -28.54 6.02
CA ILE A 295 -11.83 -28.22 4.85
C ILE A 295 -12.44 -27.06 4.06
N CYS A 296 -11.61 -26.13 3.60
CA CYS A 296 -12.04 -24.98 2.82
C CYS A 296 -12.57 -25.40 1.43
N ASP A 297 -13.89 -25.35 1.23
CA ASP A 297 -14.53 -25.54 -0.08
C ASP A 297 -14.15 -24.39 -1.05
N GLU A 298 -13.51 -24.71 -2.18
CA GLU A 298 -13.14 -23.79 -3.30
C GLU A 298 -14.31 -23.39 -4.22
#